data_AF-A0A358AH85-F1
#
_entry.id   AF-A0A358AH85-F1
#
_cell.length_a   1.000
_cell.length_b   1.000
_cell.length_c   1.000
_cell.angle_alpha   90.00
_cell.angle_beta   90.00
_cell.angle_gamma   90.00
#
_symmetry.space_group_name_H-M   'P 1'
#
loop_
_entity.id
_entity.type
_entity.pdbx_description
1 polymer ?
#
loop_
_entity_poly.entity_id
_entity_poly.type
_entity_poly.pdbx_seq_one_letter_code
_entity_poly.pdbx_strand_id
1 'polypeptide(L)'
;MEAIKKKSLIMEDMVFAEADISLLLGDISRKADFCGVKILRINPQSQISGGKDKTEPVVEISGFKLQPIELKTELSSGYHQLGKFLSQLEENPLIAVSDFKMVRDVLDLSKQKTSLTLRVYVRQK
;
A
#
# COMPACT_ATOMS: atom_id res chain seq x y z
N MET A 1 3.73 28.53 5.33
CA MET A 1 2.56 28.13 4.50
C MET A 1 2.94 27.46 3.17
N GLU A 2 4.22 27.12 2.90
CA GLU A 2 4.64 26.49 1.63
C GLU A 2 4.49 24.96 1.56
N ALA A 3 4.46 24.25 2.69
CA ALA A 3 4.42 22.78 2.71
C ALA A 3 3.09 22.19 2.17
N ILE A 4 1.99 22.93 2.33
CA ILE A 4 0.65 22.46 1.95
C ILE A 4 0.47 22.51 0.42
N LYS A 5 1.00 23.54 -0.25
CA LYS A 5 0.92 23.69 -1.71
C LYS A 5 1.75 22.66 -2.48
N LYS A 6 2.90 22.24 -1.94
CA LYS A 6 3.71 21.18 -2.57
C LYS A 6 3.03 19.82 -2.48
N LYS A 7 2.38 19.52 -1.34
CA LYS A 7 1.63 18.25 -1.17
C LYS A 7 0.45 18.15 -2.14
N SER A 8 -0.28 19.24 -2.38
CA SER A 8 -1.44 19.23 -3.28
C SER A 8 -1.08 19.03 -4.76
N LEU A 9 0.03 19.62 -5.23
CA LEU A 9 0.49 19.46 -6.62
C LEU A 9 1.01 18.03 -6.91
N ILE A 10 1.61 17.36 -5.92
CA ILE A 10 2.06 15.97 -6.07
C ILE A 10 0.87 15.00 -6.14
N MET A 11 -0.23 15.32 -5.47
CA MET A 11 -1.43 14.49 -5.47
C MET A 11 -2.17 14.52 -6.81
N GLU A 12 -2.11 15.60 -7.59
CA GLU A 12 -2.78 15.71 -8.89
C GLU A 12 -2.14 14.82 -9.97
N ASP A 13 -0.83 14.55 -9.88
CA ASP A 13 -0.08 13.73 -10.84
C ASP A 13 -0.05 12.22 -10.47
N MET A 14 -0.25 11.90 -9.19
CA MET A 14 -0.14 10.51 -8.67
C MET A 14 -1.46 9.72 -8.70
N VAL A 15 -2.51 10.24 -9.32
CA VAL A 15 -3.84 9.62 -9.31
C VAL A 15 -3.87 8.40 -10.25
N PHE A 16 -3.71 7.20 -9.68
CA PHE A 16 -3.62 5.92 -10.40
C PHE A 16 -4.94 5.54 -11.09
N ALA A 17 -4.96 5.37 -12.41
CA ALA A 17 -5.96 4.57 -13.12
C ALA A 17 -5.67 3.06 -12.93
N GLU A 18 -6.59 2.19 -13.33
CA GLU A 18 -6.42 0.72 -13.22
C GLU A 18 -5.10 0.21 -13.87
N ALA A 19 -4.67 0.83 -14.97
CA ALA A 19 -3.39 0.54 -15.63
C ALA A 19 -2.17 0.86 -14.74
N ASP A 20 -2.31 1.81 -13.81
CA ASP A 20 -1.22 2.29 -12.98
C ASP A 20 -1.04 1.45 -11.69
N ILE A 21 -1.96 0.51 -11.40
CA ILE A 21 -1.78 -0.48 -10.34
C ILE A 21 -0.50 -1.30 -10.58
N SER A 22 -0.22 -1.65 -11.84
CA SER A 22 1.00 -2.40 -12.19
C SER A 22 2.26 -1.58 -11.88
N LEU A 23 2.23 -0.27 -12.14
CA LEU A 23 3.33 0.64 -11.82
C LEU A 23 3.52 0.77 -10.31
N LEU A 24 2.42 0.87 -9.56
CA LEU A 24 2.45 0.89 -8.10
C LEU A 24 3.02 -0.40 -7.52
N LEU A 25 2.58 -1.56 -7.99
CA LEU A 25 3.13 -2.86 -7.57
C LEU A 25 4.62 -2.97 -7.88
N GLY A 26 5.05 -2.43 -9.04
CA GLY A 26 6.46 -2.29 -9.38
C GLY A 26 7.21 -1.39 -8.39
N ASP A 27 6.62 -0.27 -7.99
CA ASP A 27 7.23 0.65 -7.02
C ASP A 27 7.34 0.03 -5.62
N ILE A 28 6.27 -0.62 -5.14
CA ILE A 28 6.25 -1.37 -3.89
C ILE A 28 7.33 -2.45 -3.89
N SER A 29 7.48 -3.18 -5.00
CA SER A 29 8.51 -4.21 -5.14
C SER A 29 9.93 -3.62 -5.07
N ARG A 30 10.18 -2.51 -5.79
CA ARG A 30 11.48 -1.81 -5.72
C ARG A 30 11.81 -1.29 -4.32
N LYS A 31 10.83 -0.70 -3.62
CA LYS A 31 10.98 -0.24 -2.23
C LYS A 31 11.26 -1.41 -1.27
N ALA A 32 10.60 -2.54 -1.46
CA ALA A 32 10.82 -3.74 -0.66
C ALA A 32 12.26 -4.26 -0.85
N ASP A 33 12.70 -4.41 -2.10
CA ASP A 33 14.06 -4.85 -2.43
C ASP A 33 15.12 -3.90 -1.86
N PHE A 34 14.93 -2.58 -2.03
CA PHE A 34 15.82 -1.56 -1.47
C PHE A 34 15.93 -1.64 0.06
N CYS A 35 14.84 -1.96 0.75
CA CYS A 35 14.81 -2.12 2.19
C CYS A 35 15.29 -3.50 2.68
N GLY A 36 15.61 -4.43 1.77
CA GLY A 36 15.95 -5.81 2.12
C GLY A 36 14.75 -6.65 2.57
N VAL A 37 13.54 -6.26 2.17
CA VAL A 37 12.29 -7.00 2.44
C VAL A 37 11.98 -7.89 1.25
N LYS A 38 11.83 -9.19 1.49
CA LYS A 38 11.42 -10.12 0.44
C LYS A 38 9.91 -10.21 0.39
N ILE A 39 9.32 -9.81 -0.74
CA ILE A 39 7.90 -10.07 -1.02
C ILE A 39 7.73 -11.54 -1.40
N LEU A 40 6.93 -12.27 -0.64
CA LEU A 40 6.58 -13.67 -0.91
C LEU A 40 5.37 -13.76 -1.83
N ARG A 41 4.37 -12.90 -1.59
CA ARG A 41 3.12 -12.89 -2.34
C ARG A 41 2.45 -11.52 -2.26
N ILE A 42 1.79 -11.12 -3.35
CA ILE A 42 0.83 -10.00 -3.36
C ILE A 42 -0.46 -10.54 -3.94
N ASN A 43 -1.57 -10.37 -3.23
CA ASN A 43 -2.89 -10.68 -3.72
C ASN A 43 -3.76 -9.42 -3.67
N PRO A 44 -4.25 -8.93 -4.82
CA PRO A 44 -5.34 -7.98 -4.81
C PRO A 44 -6.56 -8.66 -4.21
N GLN A 45 -7.16 -8.03 -3.21
CA GLN A 45 -8.47 -8.42 -2.72
C GLN A 45 -9.46 -7.64 -3.60
N SER A 46 -10.14 -8.34 -4.52
CA SER A 46 -11.26 -7.76 -5.26
C SER A 46 -12.20 -7.11 -4.27
N GLN A 47 -12.64 -5.88 -4.56
CA GLN A 47 -13.62 -5.07 -3.81
C GLN A 47 -14.48 -5.93 -2.88
N ILE A 48 -14.51 -5.55 -1.60
CA ILE A 48 -15.40 -6.03 -0.54
C ILE A 48 -16.69 -6.63 -1.13
N SER A 49 -16.62 -7.91 -1.48
CA SER A 49 -17.74 -8.69 -2.01
C SER A 49 -18.29 -9.45 -0.82
N GLY A 50 -18.93 -8.71 0.09
CA GLY A 50 -19.28 -9.24 1.40
C GLY A 50 -20.07 -8.26 2.25
N GLY A 51 -21.11 -7.65 1.69
CA GLY A 51 -22.04 -6.84 2.46
C GLY A 51 -22.73 -5.80 1.59
N LYS A 52 -24.00 -6.06 1.24
CA LYS A 52 -24.96 -4.96 1.09
C LYS A 52 -24.84 -4.12 2.38
N ASP A 53 -24.74 -2.80 2.25
CA ASP A 53 -24.42 -1.85 3.33
C ASP A 53 -22.92 -1.69 3.67
N LYS A 54 -22.21 -0.92 2.84
CA LYS A 54 -21.30 0.18 3.23
C LYS A 54 -20.42 0.56 2.05
N THR A 55 -20.89 1.55 1.30
CA THR A 55 -20.03 2.40 0.47
C THR A 55 -18.94 2.96 1.40
N GLU A 56 -17.74 2.35 1.39
CA GLU A 56 -16.57 3.03 1.95
C GLU A 56 -16.45 4.38 1.23
N PRO A 57 -16.14 5.47 1.95
CA PRO A 57 -16.24 6.81 1.40
C PRO A 57 -15.31 6.93 0.20
N VAL A 58 -15.91 7.21 -0.96
CA VAL A 58 -15.19 7.72 -2.11
C VAL A 58 -14.47 8.97 -1.62
N VAL A 59 -13.15 8.92 -1.56
CA VAL A 59 -12.36 10.07 -1.10
C VAL A 59 -12.25 11.01 -2.30
N GLU A 60 -12.85 12.19 -2.19
CA GLU A 60 -12.63 13.26 -3.17
C GLU A 60 -11.36 14.01 -2.83
N ILE A 61 -10.32 13.79 -3.64
CA ILE A 61 -9.08 14.56 -3.60
C ILE A 61 -8.98 15.33 -4.91
N SER A 62 -8.91 16.66 -4.83
CA SER A 62 -8.80 17.55 -6.00
C SER A 62 -9.88 17.31 -7.08
N GLY A 63 -11.09 16.91 -6.68
CA GLY A 63 -12.20 16.65 -7.61
C GLY A 63 -12.20 15.25 -8.25
N PHE A 64 -11.28 14.37 -7.87
CA PHE A 64 -11.27 12.97 -8.31
C PHE A 64 -11.92 12.05 -7.29
N LYS A 65 -12.81 11.18 -7.77
CA LYS A 65 -13.39 10.10 -6.98
C LYS A 65 -12.40 8.94 -6.90
N LEU A 66 -11.83 8.73 -5.72
CA LEU A 66 -10.92 7.62 -5.46
C LEU A 66 -11.64 6.45 -4.79
N GLN A 67 -11.36 5.25 -5.26
CA GLN A 67 -11.81 3.99 -4.66
C GLN A 67 -10.64 3.27 -4.00
N PRO A 68 -10.82 2.75 -2.77
CA PRO A 68 -9.82 1.92 -2.14
C PRO A 68 -9.79 0.52 -2.77
N ILE A 69 -8.59 0.00 -2.98
CA ILE A 69 -8.29 -1.40 -3.28
C ILE A 69 -7.40 -1.92 -2.17
N GLU A 70 -7.75 -3.08 -1.62
CA GLU A 70 -6.92 -3.74 -0.62
C GLU A 70 -5.97 -4.74 -1.28
N LEU A 71 -4.68 -4.62 -0.96
CA LEU A 71 -3.62 -5.51 -1.40
C LEU A 71 -3.11 -6.25 -0.18
N LYS A 72 -3.35 -7.56 -0.13
CA LYS A 72 -2.75 -8.41 0.91
C LYS A 72 -1.38 -8.85 0.45
N THR A 73 -0.36 -8.46 1.19
CA THR A 73 1.05 -8.76 0.93
C THR A 73 1.59 -9.67 2.01
N GLU A 74 2.35 -10.68 1.60
CA GLU A 74 3.10 -11.57 2.49
C GLU A 74 4.59 -11.27 2.29
N LEU A 75 5.28 -10.97 3.38
CA LEU A 75 6.65 -10.48 3.38
C LEU A 75 7.52 -11.36 4.28
N SER A 76 8.82 -11.44 3.98
CA SER A 76 9.85 -12.00 4.85
C SER A 76 10.96 -10.98 5.04
N SER A 77 11.24 -10.61 6.29
CA SER A 77 12.24 -9.58 6.60
C SER A 77 12.69 -9.60 8.05
N GLY A 78 13.84 -8.98 8.34
CA GLY A 78 14.20 -8.60 9.70
C GLY A 78 13.37 -7.40 10.18
N TYR A 79 13.25 -7.24 11.51
CA TYR A 79 12.43 -6.19 12.13
C TYR A 79 12.77 -4.77 11.63
N HIS A 80 14.06 -4.42 11.57
CA HIS A 80 14.51 -3.10 11.10
C HIS A 80 14.25 -2.86 9.62
N GLN A 81 14.36 -3.90 8.79
CA GLN A 81 14.10 -3.81 7.35
C GLN A 81 12.62 -3.53 7.08
N LEU A 82 11.74 -4.20 7.83
CA LEU A 82 10.30 -3.94 7.74
C LEU A 82 9.95 -2.50 8.14
N GLY A 83 10.51 -2.00 9.25
CA GLY A 83 10.26 -0.62 9.69
C GLY A 83 10.65 0.42 8.62
N LYS A 84 11.80 0.23 7.96
CA LYS A 84 12.23 1.08 6.84
C LYS A 84 11.26 1.00 5.66
N PHE A 85 10.83 -0.20 5.31
CA PHE A 85 9.89 -0.41 4.22
C PHE A 85 8.54 0.27 4.47
N LEU A 86 7.97 0.11 5.68
CA LEU A 86 6.72 0.76 6.05
C LEU A 86 6.84 2.29 5.98
N SER A 87 7.94 2.85 6.48
CA SER A 87 8.21 4.28 6.39
C SER A 87 8.27 4.78 4.93
N GLN A 88 8.84 3.99 4.01
CA GLN A 88 8.88 4.35 2.59
C GLN A 88 7.53 4.22 1.87
N LEU A 89 6.64 3.36 2.37
CA LEU A 89 5.27 3.26 1.84
C LEU A 89 4.43 4.46 2.25
N GLU A 90 4.59 4.94 3.50
CA GLU A 90 3.87 6.10 4.04
C GLU A 90 4.25 7.44 3.36
N GLU A 91 5.38 7.49 2.64
CA GLU A 91 5.73 8.64 1.79
C GLU A 91 4.72 8.84 0.65
N ASN A 92 4.03 7.77 0.22
CA ASN A 92 3.01 7.85 -0.80
C ASN A 92 1.63 8.07 -0.14
N PRO A 93 0.99 9.24 -0.30
CA PRO A 93 -0.27 9.55 0.36
C PRO A 93 -1.45 8.70 -0.13
N LEU A 94 -1.29 7.94 -1.21
CA LEU A 94 -2.30 7.04 -1.77
C LEU A 94 -2.16 5.61 -1.28
N ILE A 95 -1.16 5.32 -0.45
CA ILE A 95 -0.99 4.02 0.20
C ILE A 95 -1.20 4.22 1.70
N ALA A 96 -2.09 3.42 2.28
CA ALA A 96 -2.27 3.32 3.71
C ALA A 96 -2.05 1.88 4.16
N VAL A 97 -1.45 1.69 5.32
CA VAL A 97 -1.40 0.37 5.98
C VAL A 97 -2.70 0.17 6.74
N SER A 98 -3.49 -0.82 6.38
CA SER A 98 -4.80 -1.08 7.00
C SER A 98 -4.75 -2.15 8.08
N ASP A 99 -3.97 -3.20 7.88
CA ASP A 99 -3.75 -4.25 8.87
C ASP A 99 -2.32 -4.77 8.75
N PHE A 100 -1.73 -5.17 9.87
CA PHE A 100 -0.42 -5.81 9.86
C PHE A 100 -0.33 -6.87 10.96
N LYS A 101 0.25 -8.02 10.61
CA LYS A 101 0.54 -9.11 11.54
C LYS A 101 1.93 -9.63 11.28
N MET A 102 2.71 -9.75 12.35
CA MET A 102 4.07 -10.25 12.30
C MET A 102 4.18 -11.51 13.13
N VAL A 103 4.78 -12.55 12.56
CA VAL A 103 5.13 -13.78 13.26
C VAL A 103 6.57 -14.14 12.96
N ARG A 104 7.25 -14.77 13.92
CA ARG A 104 8.61 -15.28 13.69
C ARG A 104 8.58 -16.35 12.60
N ASP A 105 9.56 -16.34 11.70
CA ASP A 105 9.69 -17.44 10.77
C ASP A 105 10.19 -18.68 11.52
N VAL A 106 9.47 -19.79 11.38
CA VAL A 106 9.80 -21.06 12.03
C VAL A 106 11.07 -21.67 11.42
N LEU A 107 11.38 -21.34 10.17
CA LEU A 107 12.56 -21.83 9.46
C LEU A 107 13.80 -20.96 9.66
N ASP A 108 13.62 -19.68 9.99
CA ASP A 108 14.70 -18.71 10.18
C ASP A 108 14.33 -17.72 11.29
N LEU A 109 14.80 -18.01 12.51
CA LEU A 109 14.48 -17.21 13.71
C LEU A 109 15.00 -15.77 13.65
N SER A 110 15.91 -15.46 12.70
CA SER A 110 16.39 -14.09 12.45
C SER A 110 15.39 -13.26 11.64
N LYS A 111 14.40 -13.89 11.02
CA LYS A 111 13.41 -13.27 10.15
C LYS A 111 12.00 -13.38 10.72
N GLN A 112 11.16 -12.47 10.24
CA GLN A 112 9.74 -12.43 10.50
C GLN A 112 9.01 -12.68 9.19
N LYS A 113 7.92 -13.44 9.26
CA LYS A 113 6.88 -13.46 8.23
C LYS A 113 5.83 -12.43 8.60
N THR A 114 5.58 -11.51 7.68
CA THR A 114 4.62 -10.41 7.90
C THR A 114 3.49 -10.53 6.89
N SER A 115 2.26 -10.57 7.39
CA SER A 115 1.07 -10.33 6.57
C SER A 115 0.70 -8.86 6.70
N LEU A 116 0.73 -8.13 5.60
CA LEU A 116 0.49 -6.69 5.54
C LEU A 116 -0.63 -6.42 4.54
N THR A 117 -1.69 -5.77 4.98
CA THR A 117 -2.77 -5.31 4.11
C THR A 117 -2.57 -3.82 3.83
N LEU A 118 -2.33 -3.52 2.56
CA LEU A 118 -2.22 -2.15 2.06
C LEU A 118 -3.55 -1.74 1.45
N ARG A 119 -4.01 -0.55 1.76
CA ARG A 119 -5.12 0.10 1.08
C ARG A 119 -4.56 1.13 0.14
N VAL A 120 -4.87 0.96 -1.13
CA VAL A 120 -4.41 1.80 -2.22
C VAL A 120 -5.59 2.56 -2.79
N TYR A 121 -5.47 3.86 -2.96
CA TYR A 121 -6.51 4.68 -3.56
C TYR A 121 -6.26 4.86 -5.05
N VAL A 122 -7.21 4.41 -5.87
CA VAL A 122 -7.18 4.52 -7.33
C VAL A 122 -8.37 5.33 -7.84
N ARG A 123 -8.22 6.00 -8.98
CA ARG A 123 -9.27 6.79 -9.61
C ARG A 123 -10.31 5.92 -10.27
N GLN A 124 -11.58 6.22 -9.99
CA GLN A 124 -12.68 5.69 -10.77
C GLN A 124 -12.75 6.40 -12.13
N LYS A 125 -12.82 5.63 -13.22
CA LYS A 125 -13.11 6.15 -14.56
C LYS A 125 -14.47 6.86 -14.60
#